data_AF-A0A315E6U3-F1
#
_entry.id   AF-A0A315E6U3-F1
#
_cell.length_a   1.000
_cell.length_b   1.000
_cell.length_c   1.000
_cell.angle_alpha   90.00
_cell.angle_beta   90.00
_cell.angle_gamma   90.00
#
_symmetry.space_group_name_H-M   'P 1'
#
loop_
_entity.id
_entity.type
_entity.pdbx_description
1 polymer ?
#
loop_
_entity_poly.entity_id
_entity_poly.type
_entity_poly.pdbx_seq_one_letter_code
_entity_poly.pdbx_strand_id
1 'polypeptide(L)'
;METFKNITDRQKTDAWLKSNGINANQIYVGTAELFQAQKLATNTLKNHVKLLEQNQAATLNNFLRAANGAKRSKITQGQCFKVLNITKQAQRKYAKLIKRKLGSAG
;
A
#
# COMPACT_ATOMS: atom_id res chain seq x y z
N MET A 1 12.02 11.17 -33.01
CA MET A 1 11.30 11.91 -31.94
C MET A 1 10.50 10.95 -31.05
N GLU A 2 11.13 9.93 -30.45
CA GLU A 2 10.43 8.98 -29.53
C GLU A 2 11.03 8.94 -28.12
N THR A 3 12.22 9.52 -27.94
CA THR A 3 12.96 9.51 -26.68
C THR A 3 12.31 10.39 -25.60
N PHE A 4 11.78 11.56 -25.95
CA PHE A 4 11.15 12.48 -24.98
C PHE A 4 9.88 11.91 -24.35
N LYS A 5 9.01 11.28 -25.15
CA LYS A 5 7.74 10.68 -24.66
C LYS A 5 8.02 9.52 -23.69
N ASN A 6 9.02 8.70 -24.01
CA ASN A 6 9.45 7.59 -23.17
C ASN A 6 10.01 8.06 -21.80
N ILE A 7 10.79 9.15 -21.78
CA ILE A 7 11.32 9.75 -20.55
C ILE A 7 10.18 10.28 -19.67
N THR A 8 9.20 10.97 -20.25
CA THR A 8 8.06 11.52 -19.51
C THR A 8 7.19 10.41 -18.90
N ASP A 9 6.92 9.34 -19.65
CA ASP A 9 6.09 8.22 -19.17
C ASP A 9 6.82 7.38 -18.10
N ARG A 10 8.14 7.22 -18.22
CA ARG A 10 8.97 6.62 -17.18
C ARG A 10 8.94 7.43 -15.88
N GLN A 11 9.12 8.75 -15.96
CA GLN A 11 9.08 9.64 -14.79
C GLN A 11 7.72 9.60 -14.09
N LYS A 12 6.61 9.59 -14.85
CA LYS A 12 5.26 9.43 -14.30
C LYS A 12 5.08 8.09 -13.59
N THR A 13 5.61 7.02 -14.18
CA THR A 13 5.54 5.67 -13.61
C THR A 13 6.34 5.60 -12.31
N ASP A 14 7.58 6.10 -12.30
CA ASP A 14 8.43 6.15 -11.11
C ASP A 14 7.81 6.99 -9.99
N ALA A 15 7.20 8.13 -10.35
CA ALA A 15 6.45 8.96 -9.41
C ALA A 15 5.23 8.23 -8.82
N TRP A 16 4.46 7.53 -9.65
CA TRP A 16 3.32 6.74 -9.20
C TRP A 16 3.76 5.61 -8.25
N LEU A 17 4.82 4.88 -8.59
CA LEU A 17 5.37 3.82 -7.74
C LEU A 17 5.80 4.38 -6.38
N LYS A 18 6.55 5.48 -6.38
CA LYS A 18 7.01 6.16 -5.17
C LYS A 18 5.84 6.61 -4.29
N SER A 19 4.77 7.14 -4.90
CA SER A 19 3.56 7.55 -4.16
C SER A 19 2.83 6.39 -3.48
N ASN A 20 2.99 5.17 -4.00
CA ASN A 20 2.45 3.93 -3.44
C ASN A 20 3.47 3.20 -2.55
N GLY A 21 4.62 3.83 -2.27
CA GLY A 21 5.66 3.29 -1.40
C GLY A 21 6.47 2.15 -2.03
N ILE A 22 6.48 2.04 -3.36
CA ILE A 22 7.23 1.04 -4.13
C ILE A 22 8.44 1.75 -4.78
N ASN A 23 9.64 1.17 -4.63
CA ASN A 23 10.82 1.67 -5.33
C ASN A 23 10.88 1.07 -6.76
N ALA A 24 11.22 1.87 -7.76
CA ALA A 24 11.30 1.43 -9.16
C ALA A 24 12.34 0.31 -9.38
N ASN A 25 13.39 0.26 -8.55
CA ASN A 25 14.37 -0.84 -8.57
C ASN A 25 13.82 -2.18 -8.06
N GLN A 26 12.64 -2.19 -7.43
CA GLN A 26 11.99 -3.38 -6.85
C GLN A 26 10.93 -4.00 -7.76
N ILE A 27 10.66 -3.43 -8.93
CA ILE A 27 9.65 -3.93 -9.89
C ILE A 27 9.96 -5.37 -10.34
N TYR A 28 11.26 -5.71 -10.47
CA TYR A 28 11.70 -7.03 -10.94
C TYR A 28 11.78 -8.10 -9.84
N VAL A 29 11.51 -7.74 -8.59
CA VAL A 29 11.70 -8.63 -7.44
C VAL A 29 10.41 -8.64 -6.62
N GLY A 30 9.58 -9.67 -6.75
CA GLY A 30 8.40 -9.87 -5.92
C GLY A 30 7.17 -10.36 -6.67
N THR A 31 6.20 -10.88 -5.93
CA THR A 31 4.92 -11.37 -6.49
C THR A 31 3.90 -10.23 -6.60
N ALA A 32 2.85 -10.43 -7.40
CA ALA A 32 1.75 -9.46 -7.54
C ALA A 32 1.12 -9.13 -6.18
N GLU A 33 0.96 -10.11 -5.29
CA GLU A 33 0.41 -9.94 -3.94
C GLU A 33 1.30 -9.04 -3.08
N LEU A 34 2.62 -9.14 -3.24
CA LEU A 34 3.56 -8.29 -2.50
C LEU A 34 3.40 -6.83 -2.93
N PHE A 35 3.31 -6.56 -4.24
CA PHE A 35 3.06 -5.20 -4.75
C PHE A 35 1.71 -4.66 -4.27
N GLN A 36 0.66 -5.48 -4.33
CA GLN A 36 -0.68 -5.09 -3.84
C GLN A 36 -0.66 -4.78 -2.35
N ALA A 37 -0.05 -5.66 -1.54
CA ALA A 37 0.06 -5.49 -0.10
C ALA A 37 0.87 -4.24 0.27
N GLN A 38 2.00 -3.99 -0.41
CA GLN A 38 2.83 -2.80 -0.19
C GLN A 38 2.06 -1.51 -0.52
N LYS A 39 1.42 -1.46 -1.69
CA LYS A 39 0.59 -0.34 -2.10
C LYS A 39 -0.53 -0.06 -1.09
N LEU A 40 -1.28 -1.08 -0.70
CA LEU A 40 -2.41 -0.92 0.22
C LEU A 40 -1.95 -0.57 1.63
N ALA A 41 -0.84 -1.13 2.12
CA ALA A 41 -0.28 -0.77 3.42
C ALA A 41 0.14 0.70 3.47
N THR A 42 0.85 1.19 2.44
CA THR A 42 1.24 2.61 2.31
C THR A 42 0.01 3.51 2.36
N ASN A 43 -0.99 3.23 1.51
CA ASN A 43 -2.19 4.05 1.43
C ASN A 43 -3.01 4.01 2.72
N THR A 44 -3.08 2.85 3.39
CA THR A 44 -3.82 2.71 4.65
C THR A 44 -3.15 3.49 5.78
N LEU A 45 -1.82 3.44 5.90
CA LEU A 45 -1.10 4.24 6.89
C LEU A 45 -1.19 5.75 6.60
N LYS A 46 -1.20 6.15 5.32
CA LYS A 46 -1.34 7.56 4.94
C LYS A 46 -2.73 8.13 5.25
N ASN A 47 -3.79 7.38 4.91
CA ASN A 47 -5.15 7.93 4.89
C ASN A 47 -6.04 7.44 6.04
N HIS A 48 -5.70 6.31 6.65
CA HIS A 48 -6.60 5.57 7.55
C HIS A 48 -5.92 5.13 8.86
N VAL A 49 -4.75 5.67 9.21
CA VAL A 49 -4.02 5.27 10.44
C VAL A 49 -4.86 5.38 11.71
N LYS A 50 -5.74 6.39 11.79
CA LYS A 50 -6.65 6.59 12.93
C LYS A 50 -7.72 5.48 13.09
N LEU A 51 -7.90 4.64 12.09
CA LEU A 51 -8.85 3.52 12.09
C LEU A 51 -8.18 2.17 12.39
N LEU A 52 -6.84 2.16 12.47
CA LEU A 52 -6.04 0.99 12.79
C LEU A 52 -5.87 0.86 14.30
N GLU A 53 -5.89 -0.37 14.78
CA GLU A 53 -5.40 -0.69 16.12
C GLU A 53 -3.87 -0.64 16.14
N GLN A 54 -3.26 -0.41 17.31
CA GLN A 54 -1.80 -0.27 17.44
C GLN A 54 -1.05 -1.47 16.86
N ASN A 55 -1.53 -2.69 17.11
CA ASN A 55 -0.97 -3.93 16.55
C ASN A 55 -1.07 -4.00 15.02
N GLN A 56 -2.12 -3.42 14.44
CA GLN A 56 -2.31 -3.37 12.99
C GLN A 56 -1.35 -2.37 12.36
N ALA A 57 -1.22 -1.16 12.91
CA ALA A 57 -0.27 -0.16 12.44
C ALA A 57 1.18 -0.67 12.51
N ALA A 58 1.56 -1.33 13.61
CA ALA A 58 2.86 -1.97 13.75
C ALA A 58 3.08 -3.06 12.69
N THR A 59 2.07 -3.90 12.44
CA THR A 59 2.15 -4.95 11.39
C THR A 59 2.38 -4.35 10.01
N LEU A 60 1.65 -3.29 9.64
CA LEU A 60 1.82 -2.63 8.34
C LEU A 60 3.20 -1.97 8.20
N ASN A 61 3.67 -1.26 9.24
CA ASN A 61 4.99 -0.64 9.23
C ASN A 61 6.13 -1.67 9.12
N ASN A 62 6.04 -2.76 9.87
CA ASN A 62 7.04 -3.83 9.80
C ASN A 62 7.05 -4.51 8.43
N PHE A 63 5.88 -4.73 7.83
CA PHE A 63 5.77 -5.23 6.46
C PHE A 63 6.44 -4.28 5.46
N LEU A 64 6.16 -2.97 5.53
CA LEU A 64 6.76 -1.99 4.62
C LEU A 64 8.29 -1.90 4.77
N ARG A 65 8.81 -2.02 5.99
CA ARG A 65 10.27 -2.09 6.24
C ARG A 65 10.88 -3.33 5.59
N ALA A 66 10.22 -4.48 5.70
CA ALA A 66 10.67 -5.71 5.05
C ALA A 66 10.59 -5.61 3.52
N ALA A 67 9.49 -5.05 2.99
CA ALA A 67 9.23 -4.95 1.56
C ALA A 67 10.18 -3.98 0.85
N ASN A 68 10.64 -2.94 1.56
CA ASN A 68 11.60 -1.98 1.04
C ASN A 68 13.07 -2.37 1.30
N GLY A 69 13.32 -3.37 2.15
CA GLY A 69 14.67 -3.77 2.57
C GLY A 69 15.15 -5.08 1.94
N ALA A 70 16.32 -5.54 2.39
CA ALA A 70 16.94 -6.78 1.93
C ALA A 70 16.13 -8.05 2.23
N LYS A 71 15.11 -7.97 3.10
CA LYS A 71 14.24 -9.10 3.46
C LYS A 71 13.05 -9.27 2.50
N ARG A 72 12.92 -8.45 1.46
CA ARG A 72 11.81 -8.49 0.49
C ARG A 72 11.60 -9.88 -0.12
N SER A 73 12.67 -10.57 -0.50
CA SER A 73 12.62 -11.92 -1.06
C SER A 73 12.14 -12.99 -0.08
N LYS A 74 12.16 -12.70 1.23
CA LYS A 74 11.70 -13.60 2.29
C LYS A 74 10.22 -13.36 2.65
N ILE A 75 9.57 -12.38 2.02
CA ILE A 75 8.15 -12.11 2.27
C ILE A 75 7.32 -13.22 1.64
N THR A 76 6.54 -13.89 2.48
CA THR A 76 5.65 -14.97 2.06
C THR A 76 4.30 -14.43 1.61
N GLN A 77 3.59 -15.20 0.79
CA GLN A 77 2.22 -14.88 0.38
C GLN A 77 1.28 -14.75 1.60
N GLY A 78 1.46 -15.57 2.64
CA GLY A 78 0.71 -15.48 3.89
C GLY A 78 0.89 -14.13 4.61
N GLN A 79 2.09 -13.56 4.60
CA GLN A 79 2.34 -12.22 5.12
C GLN A 79 1.64 -11.14 4.28
N CYS A 80 1.64 -11.27 2.95
CA CYS A 80 0.89 -10.39 2.06
C CYS A 80 -0.62 -10.42 2.38
N PHE A 81 -1.20 -11.62 2.51
CA PHE A 81 -2.62 -11.75 2.86
C PHE A 81 -2.97 -11.19 4.23
N LYS A 82 -2.08 -11.33 5.22
CA LYS A 82 -2.26 -10.69 6.54
C LYS A 82 -2.40 -9.18 6.40
N VAL A 83 -1.54 -8.56 5.59
CA VAL A 83 -1.61 -7.12 5.29
C VAL A 83 -2.91 -6.77 4.56
N LEU A 84 -3.25 -7.49 3.49
CA LEU A 84 -4.47 -7.26 2.72
C LEU A 84 -5.74 -7.36 3.58
N ASN A 85 -5.78 -8.28 4.55
CA ASN A 85 -6.90 -8.40 5.47
C ASN A 85 -7.00 -7.22 6.44
N ILE A 86 -5.87 -6.70 6.93
CA ILE A 86 -5.86 -5.50 7.78
C ILE A 86 -6.33 -4.27 7.01
N THR A 87 -5.83 -4.07 5.80
CA THR A 87 -6.22 -2.91 4.96
C THR A 87 -7.71 -2.97 4.60
N LYS A 88 -8.24 -4.17 4.26
CA LYS A 88 -9.67 -4.40 4.04
C LYS A 88 -10.51 -4.06 5.27
N GLN A 89 -10.04 -4.40 6.48
CA GLN A 89 -10.72 -4.03 7.72
C GLN A 89 -10.77 -2.51 7.91
N ALA A 90 -9.65 -1.81 7.71
CA ALA A 90 -9.60 -0.35 7.81
C ALA A 90 -10.55 0.33 6.81
N GLN A 91 -10.58 -0.15 5.56
CA GLN A 91 -11.49 0.34 4.53
C GLN A 91 -12.96 0.14 4.91
N ARG A 92 -13.33 -1.02 5.47
CA ARG A 92 -14.70 -1.26 5.97
C ARG A 92 -15.06 -0.30 7.12
N LYS A 93 -14.15 -0.08 8.07
CA LYS A 93 -14.35 0.89 9.16
C LYS A 93 -14.58 2.30 8.60
N TYR A 94 -13.78 2.71 7.60
CA TYR A 94 -13.92 4.00 6.92
C TYR A 94 -15.26 4.14 6.18
N ALA A 95 -15.66 3.15 5.40
CA ALA A 95 -16.94 3.14 4.69
C ALA A 95 -18.14 3.26 5.66
N LYS A 96 -18.10 2.56 6.80
CA LYS A 96 -19.12 2.68 7.85
C LYS A 96 -19.17 4.10 8.42
N LEU A 97 -18.02 4.73 8.64
CA LEU A 97 -17.93 6.11 9.14
C LEU A 97 -18.52 7.12 8.14
N ILE A 98 -18.21 6.99 6.85
CA ILE A 98 -18.80 7.83 5.80
C ILE A 98 -20.31 7.66 5.75
N LYS A 99 -20.81 6.41 5.73
CA LYS A 99 -22.25 6.13 5.68
C LYS A 99 -22.99 6.78 6.85
N ARG A 100 -22.42 6.74 8.06
CA ARG A 100 -22.99 7.43 9.23
C ARG A 100 -23.02 8.94 9.04
N LYS A 101 -21.91 9.55 8.61
CA LYS A 101 -21.86 11.01 8.38
C LYS A 101 -22.87 11.48 7.33
N LEU A 102 -23.03 10.75 6.24
CA LEU A 102 -23.96 11.10 5.17
C LEU A 102 -25.43 10.84 5.58
N GLY A 103 -25.70 9.79 6.35
CA GLY A 103 -27.05 9.47 6.83
C GLY A 103 -27.52 10.29 8.04
N SER A 104 -26.62 11.02 8.71
CA SER A 104 -26.95 11.95 9.81
C SER A 104 -27.16 13.39 9.36
N ALA A 105 -27.06 13.66 8.05
CA ALA A 105 -27.24 14.98 7.45
C ALA A 105 -28.61 15.13 6.76
N GLY A 106 -29.57 14.24 7.06
CA GLY A 106 -30.94 14.26 6.54
C GLY A 106 -31.95 14.26 7.68
#